data_AF-A0A8E6B7D4-F1
#
_entry.id   AF-A0A8E6B7D4-F1
#
_cell.length_a   1.000
_cell.length_b   1.000
_cell.length_c   1.000
_cell.angle_alpha   90.00
_cell.angle_beta   90.00
_cell.angle_gamma   90.00
#
_symmetry.space_group_name_H-M   'P 1'
#
loop_
_entity.id
_entity.type
_entity.pdbx_description
1 polymer ?
#
loop_
_entity_poly.entity_id
_entity_poly.type
_entity_poly.pdbx_seq_one_letter_code
_entity_poly.pdbx_strand_id
1 'polypeptide(L)'
;MNEPEFINPNKLRPGPIRNESLPPNLLNKIKAVFDIIGPYLGMTLEQFEIGFMRDLNPESEVALWCNITMAWLAYHEAHLANKTLSDEEEGKLLGALIAISTGIEDVTRLNVPEEVGRRLIRCYDNPAGG
;
A
#
# COMPACT_ATOMS: atom_id res chain seq x y z
N MET A 1 -5.10 -22.72 30.39
CA MET A 1 -5.23 -21.64 29.37
C MET A 1 -4.94 -20.35 30.11
N ASN A 2 -3.98 -19.55 29.65
CA ASN A 2 -3.70 -18.25 30.27
C ASN A 2 -4.81 -17.26 29.85
N GLU A 3 -5.18 -16.37 30.77
CA GLU A 3 -6.07 -15.25 30.45
C GLU A 3 -5.40 -14.32 29.41
N PRO A 4 -6.16 -13.76 28.46
CA PRO A 4 -5.62 -12.83 27.47
C PRO A 4 -5.15 -11.53 28.14
N GLU A 5 -3.91 -11.13 27.89
CA GLU A 5 -3.35 -9.87 28.38
C GLU A 5 -3.57 -8.73 27.37
N PHE A 6 -4.04 -7.58 27.87
CA PHE A 6 -4.11 -6.36 27.08
C PHE A 6 -2.71 -5.74 26.93
N ILE A 7 -2.19 -5.76 25.70
CA ILE A 7 -0.90 -5.15 25.37
C ILE A 7 -1.14 -3.78 24.75
N ASN A 8 -0.38 -2.77 25.19
CA ASN A 8 -0.34 -1.47 24.55
C ASN A 8 0.26 -1.60 23.13
N PRO A 9 -0.44 -1.18 22.05
CA PRO A 9 0.07 -1.28 20.68
C PRO A 9 1.45 -0.63 20.48
N ASN A 10 1.77 0.43 21.22
CA ASN A 10 3.07 1.12 21.15
C ASN A 10 4.23 0.27 21.70
N LYS A 11 3.93 -0.85 22.38
CA LYS A 11 4.93 -1.81 22.87
C LYS A 11 5.12 -3.00 21.91
N LEU A 12 4.32 -3.08 20.84
CA LEU A 12 4.48 -4.12 19.82
C LEU A 12 5.79 -3.92 19.07
N ARG A 13 6.45 -5.03 18.76
CA ARG A 13 7.66 -5.06 17.94
C ARG A 13 7.32 -5.70 16.59
N PRO A 14 7.99 -5.29 15.50
CA PRO A 14 7.87 -5.98 14.23
C PRO A 14 8.16 -7.48 14.37
N GLY A 15 7.48 -8.29 13.56
CA GLY A 15 7.76 -9.72 13.48
C GLY A 15 9.21 -10.02 13.08
N PRO A 16 9.70 -11.23 13.36
CA PRO A 16 11.02 -11.65 12.92
C PRO A 16 11.11 -11.67 11.39
N ILE A 17 12.31 -11.50 10.86
CA ILE A 17 12.60 -11.80 9.45
C ILE A 17 12.37 -13.29 9.24
N ARG A 18 11.57 -13.64 8.22
CA ARG A 18 11.25 -15.03 7.87
C ARG A 18 11.99 -15.48 6.61
N ASN A 19 12.26 -14.54 5.71
CA ASN A 19 12.94 -14.75 4.44
C ASN A 19 14.26 -13.98 4.47
N GLU A 20 15.39 -14.68 4.61
CA GLU A 20 16.72 -14.04 4.70
C GLU A 20 17.14 -13.30 3.43
N SER A 21 16.53 -13.66 2.31
CA SER A 21 16.68 -12.99 1.03
C SER A 21 15.40 -13.14 0.22
N LEU A 22 15.20 -12.22 -0.73
CA LEU A 22 14.14 -12.30 -1.71
C LEU A 22 14.71 -12.62 -3.09
N PRO A 23 14.01 -13.39 -3.94
CA PRO A 23 14.41 -13.62 -5.31
C PRO A 23 14.64 -12.30 -6.09
N PRO A 24 15.64 -12.22 -7.00
CA PRO A 24 15.95 -10.97 -7.72
C PRO A 24 14.79 -10.37 -8.52
N ASN A 25 13.92 -11.22 -9.09
CA ASN A 25 12.71 -10.78 -9.78
C ASN A 25 11.73 -10.07 -8.83
N LEU A 26 11.65 -10.50 -7.57
CA LEU A 26 10.80 -9.91 -6.56
C LEU A 26 11.36 -8.56 -6.10
N LEU A 27 12.68 -8.48 -5.87
CA LEU A 27 13.37 -7.22 -5.56
C LEU A 27 13.18 -6.17 -6.67
N ASN A 28 13.26 -6.57 -7.93
CA ASN A 28 13.01 -5.66 -9.06
C ASN A 28 11.59 -5.09 -9.05
N LYS A 29 10.58 -5.91 -8.69
CA LYS A 29 9.18 -5.46 -8.57
C LYS A 29 9.01 -4.52 -7.37
N ILE A 30 9.60 -4.85 -6.23
CA ILE A 30 9.57 -4.01 -5.02
C ILE A 30 10.17 -2.65 -5.32
N LYS A 31 11.32 -2.60 -5.99
CA LYS A 31 11.95 -1.36 -6.43
C LYS A 31 11.05 -0.56 -7.38
N ALA A 32 10.45 -1.20 -8.38
CA ALA A 32 9.55 -0.51 -9.31
C ALA A 32 8.31 0.09 -8.62
N VAL A 33 7.74 -0.63 -7.66
CA VAL A 33 6.65 -0.13 -6.79
C VAL A 33 7.16 1.07 -5.97
N PHE A 34 8.30 0.92 -5.31
CA PHE A 34 8.87 1.96 -4.44
C PHE A 34 9.24 3.23 -5.20
N ASP A 35 9.76 3.12 -6.42
CA ASP A 35 10.10 4.26 -7.26
C ASP A 35 8.86 5.12 -7.59
N ILE A 36 7.64 4.54 -7.56
CA ILE A 36 6.38 5.24 -7.85
C ILE A 36 5.73 5.78 -6.58
N ILE A 37 5.49 4.93 -5.58
CA ILE A 37 4.71 5.29 -4.38
C ILE A 37 5.55 5.41 -3.10
N GLY A 38 6.80 4.97 -3.12
CA GLY A 38 7.73 5.01 -1.99
C GLY A 38 7.98 6.41 -1.40
N PRO A 39 8.06 7.49 -2.20
CA PRO A 39 8.21 8.85 -1.66
C PRO A 39 7.13 9.24 -0.64
N TYR A 40 5.94 8.63 -0.70
CA TYR A 40 4.79 8.94 0.16
C TYR A 40 4.64 7.99 1.35
N LEU A 41 5.50 6.96 1.48
CA LEU A 41 5.44 5.97 2.56
C LEU A 41 6.22 6.38 3.82
N GLY A 42 7.06 7.42 3.74
CA GLY A 42 7.88 7.88 4.86
C GLY A 42 8.94 6.87 5.32
N MET A 43 9.34 5.94 4.44
CA MET A 43 10.36 4.93 4.70
C MET A 43 11.33 4.79 3.52
N THR A 44 12.48 4.17 3.73
CA THR A 44 13.45 3.90 2.65
C THR A 44 13.12 2.62 1.88
N LEU A 45 13.75 2.43 0.71
CA LEU A 45 13.61 1.20 -0.07
C LEU A 45 14.03 -0.03 0.77
N GLU A 46 15.12 0.08 1.52
CA GLU A 46 15.60 -1.01 2.36
C GLU A 46 14.59 -1.34 3.46
N GLN A 47 13.98 -0.34 4.09
CA GLN A 47 12.94 -0.57 5.10
C GLN A 47 11.70 -1.26 4.49
N PHE A 48 11.34 -0.86 3.27
CA PHE A 48 10.23 -1.45 2.52
C PHE A 48 10.52 -2.91 2.16
N GLU A 49 11.72 -3.22 1.63
CA GLU A 49 12.19 -4.59 1.34
C GLU A 49 12.17 -5.49 2.59
N ILE A 50 12.67 -4.99 3.72
CA ILE A 50 12.67 -5.73 4.99
C ILE A 50 11.22 -5.98 5.46
N GLY A 51 10.25 -5.15 5.08
CA GLY A 51 8.81 -5.43 5.26
C GLY A 51 8.42 -6.77 4.64
N PHE A 52 8.65 -6.93 3.33
CA PHE A 52 8.38 -8.17 2.60
C PHE A 52 9.12 -9.39 3.14
N MET A 53 10.35 -9.20 3.64
CA MET A 53 11.12 -10.29 4.24
C MET A 53 10.48 -10.87 5.51
N ARG A 54 9.57 -10.15 6.16
CA ARG A 54 8.82 -10.63 7.35
C ARG A 54 7.55 -11.39 6.99
N ASP A 55 7.06 -11.26 5.77
CA ASP A 55 5.81 -11.88 5.37
C ASP A 55 5.91 -13.38 5.23
N LEU A 56 4.80 -14.06 5.51
CA LEU A 56 4.69 -15.50 5.31
C LEU A 56 4.76 -15.85 3.83
N ASN A 57 4.24 -14.98 2.96
CA ASN A 57 4.28 -15.14 1.51
C ASN A 57 4.63 -13.79 0.85
N PRO A 58 5.93 -13.49 0.66
CA PRO A 58 6.38 -12.23 0.07
C PRO A 58 5.86 -12.00 -1.36
N GLU A 59 5.62 -13.05 -2.15
CA GLU A 59 5.12 -12.91 -3.52
C GLU A 59 3.69 -12.37 -3.56
N SER A 60 2.83 -12.86 -2.67
CA SER A 60 1.46 -12.36 -2.52
C SER A 60 1.44 -10.91 -2.05
N GLU A 61 2.32 -10.55 -1.11
CA GLU A 61 2.40 -9.18 -0.63
C GLU A 61 2.89 -8.24 -1.74
N VAL A 62 3.93 -8.61 -2.50
CA VAL A 62 4.36 -7.79 -3.65
C VAL A 62 3.25 -7.63 -4.68
N ALA A 63 2.46 -8.68 -4.96
CA ALA A 63 1.33 -8.57 -5.87
C ALA A 63 0.27 -7.57 -5.35
N LEU A 64 0.00 -7.56 -4.05
CA LEU A 64 -0.90 -6.59 -3.41
C LEU A 64 -0.40 -5.16 -3.61
N TRP A 65 0.89 -4.91 -3.34
CA TRP A 65 1.49 -3.60 -3.54
C TRP A 65 1.51 -3.17 -5.00
N CYS A 66 1.73 -4.10 -5.95
CA CYS A 66 1.57 -3.81 -7.37
C CYS A 66 0.13 -3.37 -7.72
N ASN A 67 -0.90 -4.01 -7.15
CA ASN A 67 -2.29 -3.61 -7.38
C ASN A 67 -2.58 -2.22 -6.81
N ILE A 68 -2.05 -1.89 -5.62
CA ILE A 68 -2.15 -0.55 -5.03
C ILE A 68 -1.50 0.49 -5.96
N THR A 69 -0.29 0.22 -6.46
CA THR A 69 0.40 1.11 -7.40
C THR A 69 -0.36 1.29 -8.71
N MET A 70 -0.92 0.21 -9.27
CA MET A 70 -1.76 0.27 -10.47
C MET A 70 -3.00 1.15 -10.27
N ALA A 71 -3.67 1.01 -9.13
CA ALA A 71 -4.84 1.82 -8.80
C ALA A 71 -4.47 3.31 -8.63
N TRP A 72 -3.32 3.58 -8.02
CA TRP A 72 -2.79 4.94 -7.88
C TRP A 72 -2.52 5.57 -9.26
N LEU A 73 -1.87 4.82 -10.18
CA LEU A 73 -1.62 5.26 -11.55
C LEU A 73 -2.91 5.51 -12.32
N ALA A 74 -3.87 4.58 -12.24
CA ALA A 74 -5.17 4.70 -12.91
C ALA A 74 -5.95 5.93 -12.42
N TYR A 75 -5.91 6.24 -11.13
CA TYR A 75 -6.53 7.45 -10.59
C TYR A 75 -5.88 8.73 -11.14
N HIS A 76 -4.55 8.75 -11.20
CA HIS A 76 -3.79 9.89 -11.73
C HIS A 76 -4.09 10.14 -13.21
N GLU A 77 -4.14 9.07 -14.00
CA GLU A 77 -4.48 9.13 -15.41
C GLU A 77 -5.91 9.63 -15.61
N ALA A 78 -6.88 9.00 -14.94
CA ALA A 78 -8.31 9.25 -15.17
C ALA A 78 -8.81 10.58 -14.57
N HIS A 79 -8.19 11.07 -13.49
CA HIS A 79 -8.75 12.17 -12.71
C HIS A 79 -7.81 13.35 -12.50
N LEU A 80 -6.50 13.18 -12.73
CA LEU A 80 -5.50 14.24 -12.51
C LEU A 80 -4.67 14.57 -13.77
N ALA A 81 -4.97 13.95 -14.92
CA ALA A 81 -4.21 14.11 -16.15
C ALA A 81 -2.71 13.86 -15.94
N ASN A 82 -2.37 12.83 -15.16
CA ASN A 82 -1.01 12.44 -14.78
C ASN A 82 -0.21 13.51 -14.01
N LYS A 83 -0.88 14.48 -13.39
CA LYS A 83 -0.24 15.43 -12.47
C LYS A 83 -0.25 14.88 -11.06
N THR A 84 0.89 14.97 -10.38
CA THR A 84 1.00 14.71 -8.96
C THR A 84 0.46 15.89 -8.15
N LEU A 85 -0.12 15.58 -7.00
CA LEU A 85 -0.54 16.54 -5.99
C LEU A 85 0.62 16.88 -5.03
N SER A 86 0.32 17.57 -3.94
CA SER A 86 1.28 17.74 -2.85
C SER A 86 1.57 16.40 -2.15
N ASP A 87 2.75 16.23 -1.57
CA ASP A 87 3.14 14.99 -0.87
C ASP A 87 2.12 14.57 0.22
N GLU A 88 1.50 15.55 0.89
CA GLU A 88 0.45 15.29 1.88
C GLU A 88 -0.81 14.69 1.24
N GLU A 89 -1.24 15.23 0.10
CA GLU A 89 -2.41 14.73 -0.61
C GLU A 89 -2.14 13.36 -1.23
N GLU A 90 -0.95 13.15 -1.79
CA GLU A 90 -0.52 11.85 -2.30
C GLU A 90 -0.47 10.79 -1.20
N GLY A 91 0.03 11.15 -0.02
CA GLY A 91 0.00 10.30 1.16
C GLY A 91 -1.43 9.91 1.56
N LYS A 92 -2.40 10.82 1.44
CA LYS A 92 -3.83 10.53 1.71
C LYS A 92 -4.42 9.59 0.66
N LEU A 93 -4.12 9.79 -0.63
CA LEU A 93 -4.57 8.90 -1.70
C LEU A 93 -4.01 7.48 -1.51
N LEU A 94 -2.70 7.37 -1.26
CA LEU A 94 -2.04 6.10 -1.02
C LEU A 94 -2.57 5.40 0.24
N GLY A 95 -2.74 6.15 1.35
CA GLY A 95 -3.33 5.63 2.57
C GLY A 95 -4.76 5.10 2.38
N ALA A 96 -5.56 5.77 1.56
CA ALA A 96 -6.89 5.29 1.19
C ALA A 96 -6.85 4.01 0.34
N LEU A 97 -5.93 3.89 -0.63
CA LEU A 97 -5.76 2.67 -1.42
C LEU A 97 -5.25 1.48 -0.58
N ILE A 98 -4.38 1.72 0.39
CA ILE A 98 -3.97 0.70 1.38
C ILE A 98 -5.18 0.28 2.22
N ALA A 99 -6.01 1.22 2.67
CA ALA A 99 -7.24 0.88 3.39
C ALA A 99 -8.19 0.02 2.53
N ILE A 100 -8.40 0.40 1.27
CA ILE A 100 -9.22 -0.35 0.30
C ILE A 100 -8.68 -1.76 0.09
N SER A 101 -7.36 -1.92 -0.04
CA SER A 101 -6.73 -3.24 -0.24
C SER A 101 -6.95 -4.21 0.93
N THR A 102 -7.23 -3.68 2.13
CA THR A 102 -7.62 -4.47 3.31
C THR A 102 -9.12 -4.77 3.40
N GLY A 103 -9.92 -4.38 2.39
CA GLY A 103 -11.36 -4.60 2.32
C GLY A 103 -12.23 -3.47 2.88
N ILE A 104 -11.68 -2.27 3.07
CA ILE A 104 -12.47 -1.10 3.49
C ILE A 104 -13.15 -0.48 2.25
N GLU A 105 -14.44 -0.76 2.09
CA GLU A 105 -15.27 -0.20 1.01
C GLU A 105 -16.07 1.05 1.42
N ASP A 106 -16.24 1.27 2.73
CA ASP A 106 -16.94 2.42 3.27
C ASP A 106 -16.09 3.69 3.10
N VAL A 107 -16.47 4.52 2.13
CA VAL A 107 -15.77 5.76 1.76
C VAL A 107 -15.70 6.78 2.89
N THR A 108 -16.60 6.72 3.88
CA THR A 108 -16.56 7.63 5.05
C THR A 108 -15.39 7.31 5.99
N ARG A 109 -14.80 6.13 5.84
CA ARG A 109 -13.64 5.66 6.62
C ARG A 109 -12.31 5.87 5.89
N LEU A 110 -12.36 6.34 4.64
CA LEU A 110 -11.18 6.72 3.87
C LEU A 110 -10.90 8.18 4.17
N ASN A 111 -9.69 8.50 4.61
CA ASN A 111 -9.28 9.86 5.03
C ASN A 111 -9.09 10.82 3.82
N VAL A 112 -10.07 10.83 2.91
CA VAL A 112 -10.16 11.58 1.66
C VAL A 112 -11.62 12.01 1.44
N PRO A 113 -11.91 13.03 0.61
CA PRO A 113 -13.28 13.34 0.24
C PRO A 113 -14.02 12.12 -0.32
N GLU A 114 -15.30 11.93 0.00
CA GLU A 114 -16.05 10.73 -0.40
C GLU A 114 -16.02 10.47 -1.91
N GLU A 115 -16.11 11.52 -2.72
CA GLU A 115 -16.05 11.39 -4.17
C GLU A 115 -14.69 10.84 -4.65
N VAL A 116 -13.60 11.28 -4.01
CA VAL A 116 -12.26 10.74 -4.24
C VAL A 116 -12.22 9.27 -3.83
N GLY A 117 -12.76 8.93 -2.65
CA GLY A 117 -12.85 7.53 -2.19
C GLY A 117 -13.58 6.61 -3.19
N ARG A 118 -14.73 7.05 -3.72
CA ARG A 118 -15.49 6.28 -4.73
C ARG A 118 -14.69 6.08 -6.02
N ARG A 119 -13.92 7.08 -6.45
CA ARG A 119 -13.06 6.99 -7.63
C ARG A 119 -11.89 6.03 -7.38
N LEU A 120 -11.25 6.11 -6.22
CA LEU A 120 -10.17 5.21 -5.83
C LEU A 120 -10.61 3.74 -5.78
N ILE A 121 -11.78 3.44 -5.22
CA ILE A 121 -12.36 2.08 -5.23
C ILE A 121 -12.53 1.59 -6.67
N ARG A 122 -13.11 2.41 -7.56
CA ARG A 122 -13.26 2.04 -8.98
C ARG A 122 -11.93 1.77 -9.67
N CYS A 123 -10.93 2.61 -9.42
CA CYS A 123 -9.58 2.42 -9.96
C CYS A 123 -8.90 1.17 -9.40
N TYR A 124 -9.20 0.79 -8.15
CA TYR A 124 -8.67 -0.42 -7.52
C TYR A 124 -9.32 -1.70 -8.08
N ASP A 125 -10.65 -1.68 -8.25
CA ASP A 125 -11.40 -2.83 -8.77
C ASP A 125 -11.21 -3.04 -10.28
N ASN A 126 -10.99 -1.95 -11.03
CA ASN A 126 -10.79 -1.99 -12.48
C ASN A 126 -9.73 -0.97 -12.97
N PRO A 127 -8.44 -1.25 -12.75
CA PRO A 127 -7.36 -0.33 -13.10
C PRO A 127 -7.16 -0.14 -14.62
N ALA A 128 -7.75 -0.97 -15.47
CA ALA A 128 -7.59 -0.89 -16.93
C ALA A 128 -8.59 0.03 -17.65
N GLY A 129 -9.60 0.56 -16.94
CA GLY A 129 -10.72 1.26 -17.56
C GLY A 129 -11.62 0.29 -18.35
N GLY A 130 -12.93 0.38 -18.14
CA GLY A 130 -13.91 -0.23 -19.05
C GLY A 130 -14.14 0.65 -20.27
#